data_AF-A0A932FMM0-F1
#
_entry.id   AF-A0A932FMM0-F1
#
_cell.length_a   1.000
_cell.length_b   1.000
_cell.length_c   1.000
_cell.angle_alpha   90.00
_cell.angle_beta   90.00
_cell.angle_gamma   90.00
#
_symmetry.space_group_name_H-M   'P 1'
#
loop_
_entity.id
_entity.type
_entity.pdbx_description
1 polymer ?
#
loop_
_entity_poly.entity_id
_entity_poly.type
_entity_poly.pdbx_seq_one_letter_code
_entity_poly.pdbx_strand_id
1 'polypeptide(L)'
;MSSLSKSRVVFNGTAIGLIFISANPNNEKEKVATIVPMGRNGKWTLNDLTIVFEKPVHDFYPAAKPDEEIQKEITGLAGIEPWKVTFHPTPW
;
A
#
# COMPACT_ATOMS: atom_id res chain seq x y z
N MET A 1 -16.56 -14.88 1.73
CA MET A 1 -16.66 -13.41 1.55
C MET A 1 -15.33 -12.92 1.04
N SER A 2 -15.26 -12.19 -0.08
CA SER A 2 -13.97 -11.67 -0.55
C SER A 2 -13.47 -10.64 0.46
N SER A 3 -12.39 -10.93 1.20
CA SER A 3 -11.87 -10.00 2.18
C SER A 3 -11.20 -8.84 1.44
N LEU A 4 -11.88 -7.70 1.44
CA LEU A 4 -11.34 -6.46 0.91
C LEU A 4 -10.70 -5.68 2.08
N SER A 5 -9.40 -5.46 2.00
CA SER A 5 -8.60 -4.79 3.03
C SER A 5 -8.16 -3.40 2.55
N LYS A 6 -8.26 -2.40 3.43
CA LYS A 6 -7.87 -1.01 3.16
C LYS A 6 -7.04 -0.47 4.31
N SER A 7 -5.86 0.05 4.02
CA SER A 7 -4.96 0.61 5.03
C SER A 7 -4.39 1.96 4.58
N ARG A 8 -4.27 2.90 5.52
CA ARG A 8 -3.45 4.09 5.36
C ARG A 8 -1.99 3.74 5.61
N VAL A 9 -1.09 4.23 4.76
CA VAL A 9 0.36 4.22 4.98
C VAL A 9 0.71 5.54 5.65
N VAL A 10 1.23 5.48 6.88
CA VAL A 10 1.46 6.65 7.73
C VAL A 10 2.96 6.79 8.01
N PHE A 11 3.49 7.99 7.76
CA PHE A 11 4.86 8.38 8.10
C PHE A 11 4.80 9.59 9.03
N ASN A 12 5.40 9.48 10.23
CA ASN A 12 5.41 10.55 11.23
C ASN A 12 4.02 11.19 11.48
N GLY A 13 2.99 10.35 11.64
CA GLY A 13 1.61 10.79 11.87
C GLY A 13 0.87 11.34 10.65
N THR A 14 1.54 11.45 9.49
CA THR A 14 0.93 11.92 8.24
C THR A 14 0.60 10.73 7.33
N ALA A 15 -0.64 10.64 6.85
CA ALA A 15 -1.01 9.65 5.86
C ALA A 15 -0.44 10.04 4.48
N ILE A 16 0.41 9.19 3.92
CA ILE A 16 1.13 9.44 2.65
C ILE A 16 0.60 8.58 1.49
N GLY A 17 -0.11 7.50 1.81
CA GLY A 17 -0.65 6.58 0.82
C GLY A 17 -1.82 5.76 1.34
N LEU A 18 -2.51 5.10 0.41
CA LEU A 18 -3.57 4.13 0.69
C LEU A 18 -3.24 2.82 0.01
N ILE A 19 -3.35 1.71 0.74
CA ILE A 19 -3.23 0.35 0.21
C ILE A 19 -4.62 -0.26 0.16
N PHE A 20 -4.92 -0.90 -0.97
CA PHE A 20 -6.08 -1.75 -1.19
C PHE A 20 -5.59 -3.17 -1.49
N ILE A 21 -6.17 -4.17 -0.83
CA ILE A 21 -5.93 -5.58 -1.13
C ILE A 21 -7.28 -6.25 -1.32
N SER A 22 -7.47 -6.90 -2.46
CA SER A 22 -8.70 -7.61 -2.81
C SER A 22 -8.39 -8.97 -3.41
N ALA A 23 -9.36 -9.87 -3.44
CA ALA A 23 -9.27 -11.06 -4.30
C ALA A 23 -9.16 -10.65 -5.78
N ASN A 24 -8.45 -11.43 -6.58
CA ASN A 24 -8.44 -11.28 -8.03
C ASN A 24 -9.71 -11.94 -8.62
N PRO A 25 -10.61 -11.19 -9.30
CA PRO A 25 -11.84 -11.76 -9.85
C PRO A 25 -11.59 -12.78 -10.97
N ASN A 26 -10.41 -12.75 -11.60
CA ASN A 26 -10.06 -13.64 -12.69
C ASN A 26 -9.28 -14.88 -12.21
N ASN A 27 -8.81 -14.90 -10.96
CA ASN A 27 -8.02 -16.00 -10.40
C ASN A 27 -8.14 -16.04 -8.88
N GLU A 28 -8.89 -17.00 -8.35
CA GLU A 28 -9.13 -17.15 -6.90
C GLU A 28 -7.86 -17.49 -6.10
N LYS A 29 -6.79 -17.95 -6.76
CA LYS A 29 -5.50 -18.22 -6.12
C LYS A 29 -4.65 -16.96 -5.93
N GLU A 30 -5.16 -15.80 -6.34
CA GLU A 30 -4.45 -14.53 -6.29
C GLU A 30 -5.26 -13.45 -5.56
N LYS A 31 -4.52 -12.52 -4.97
CA LYS A 31 -4.95 -11.22 -4.52
C LYS A 31 -4.34 -10.16 -5.41
N VAL A 32 -5.05 -9.05 -5.58
CA VAL A 32 -4.51 -7.83 -6.18
C VAL A 32 -4.24 -6.86 -5.05
N ALA A 33 -3.03 -6.32 -4.99
CA ALA A 33 -2.72 -5.19 -4.12
C ALA A 33 -2.49 -3.94 -4.95
N THR A 34 -2.90 -2.79 -4.43
CA THR A 34 -2.62 -1.49 -5.05
C THR A 34 -2.31 -0.49 -3.96
N ILE A 35 -1.18 0.20 -4.09
CA ILE A 35 -0.84 1.35 -3.26
C ILE A 35 -1.02 2.61 -4.11
N VAL A 36 -1.76 3.60 -3.60
CA VAL A 36 -1.98 4.90 -4.26
C VAL A 36 -1.46 6.06 -3.39
N PRO A 37 -0.80 7.08 -3.98
CA PRO A 37 -0.36 8.25 -3.24
C PRO A 37 -1.56 9.10 -2.82
N MET A 38 -1.54 9.61 -1.58
CA MET A 38 -2.59 10.52 -1.10
C MET A 38 -2.40 11.98 -1.56
N GLY A 39 -1.18 12.34 -2.00
CA GLY A 39 -0.88 13.65 -2.58
C GLY A 39 -0.90 13.62 -4.11
N ARG A 40 -1.38 14.70 -4.74
CA ARG A 40 -1.24 14.95 -6.18
C ARG A 40 0.19 15.42 -6.48
N ASN A 41 0.77 14.97 -7.59
CA ASN A 41 2.09 15.39 -8.13
C ASN A 41 2.65 16.69 -7.55
N GLY A 42 3.78 16.57 -6.87
CA GLY A 42 4.55 17.65 -6.28
C GLY A 42 5.39 17.07 -5.14
N LYS A 43 6.72 17.21 -5.21
CA LYS A 43 7.65 16.59 -4.26
C LYS A 43 7.24 16.87 -2.81
N TRP A 44 6.84 15.83 -2.07
CA TRP A 44 6.63 15.93 -0.63
C TRP A 44 7.97 15.66 0.06
N THR A 45 8.55 16.70 0.66
CA THR A 45 9.67 16.53 1.58
C THR A 45 9.09 16.47 2.99
N LEU A 46 8.82 15.26 3.48
CA LEU A 46 8.56 15.03 4.91
C LEU A 46 9.90 14.74 5.58
N ASN A 47 10.58 15.80 6.01
CA ASN A 47 11.85 15.75 6.74
C ASN A 47 12.94 14.91 6.00
N ASP A 48 13.04 13.62 6.33
CA ASP A 48 14.11 12.68 5.93
C ASP A 48 13.67 11.54 4.99
N LEU A 49 12.41 11.56 4.51
CA LEU A 49 11.90 10.56 3.58
C LEU A 49 11.76 11.17 2.18
N THR A 50 12.62 10.76 1.26
CA THR A 50 12.42 11.01 -0.17
C THR A 50 11.29 10.09 -0.66
N ILE A 51 10.06 10.61 -0.66
CA ILE A 51 8.91 9.87 -1.16
C ILE A 51 8.92 9.97 -2.69
N VAL A 52 9.35 8.90 -3.37
CA VAL A 52 9.32 8.77 -4.86
C VAL A 52 7.96 8.30 -5.36
N PHE A 53 6.96 8.34 -4.49
CA PHE A 53 5.65 7.75 -4.71
C PHE A 53 4.75 8.64 -5.59
N GLU A 54 5.10 8.74 -6.87
CA GLU A 54 4.45 9.64 -7.83
C GLU A 54 3.26 9.00 -8.56
N LYS A 55 3.20 7.66 -8.59
CA LYS A 55 2.17 6.91 -9.31
C LYS A 55 1.65 5.72 -8.49
N PRO A 56 0.40 5.31 -8.70
CA PRO A 56 -0.09 4.04 -8.20
C PRO A 56 0.82 2.88 -8.60
N VAL A 57 1.07 1.97 -7.66
CA VAL A 57 1.76 0.70 -7.91
C VAL A 57 0.77 -0.42 -7.60
N HIS A 58 0.71 -1.41 -8.47
CA HIS A 58 -0.14 -2.58 -8.32
C HIS A 58 0.68 -3.84 -8.58
N ASP A 59 0.32 -4.92 -7.90
CA ASP A 59 0.93 -6.24 -8.11
C ASP A 59 -0.03 -7.36 -7.68
N PHE A 60 0.28 -8.58 -8.10
CA PHE A 60 -0.47 -9.79 -7.80
C PHE A 60 0.28 -10.65 -6.77
N TYR A 61 -0.45 -11.16 -5.79
CA TYR A 61 0.11 -11.97 -4.71
C TYR A 61 -0.68 -13.27 -4.55
N PRO A 62 -0.06 -14.36 -4.06
CA PRO A 62 -0.81 -15.56 -3.71
C PRO A 62 -1.92 -15.27 -2.70
N ALA A 63 -3.11 -15.86 -2.87
CA ALA A 63 -4.24 -15.65 -1.98
C ALA A 63 -3.96 -16.07 -0.52
N ALA A 64 -3.08 -17.06 -0.33
CA ALA A 64 -2.63 -17.50 0.99
C ALA A 64 -1.67 -16.52 1.68
N LYS A 65 -1.11 -15.55 0.95
CA LYS A 65 -0.15 -14.59 1.52
C LYS A 65 -0.87 -13.63 2.48
N PRO A 66 -0.34 -13.41 3.70
CA PRO A 66 -0.92 -12.48 4.66
C PRO A 66 -0.92 -11.04 4.14
N ASP A 67 -1.98 -10.30 4.44
CA ASP A 67 -2.12 -8.90 4.01
C ASP A 67 -0.99 -8.01 4.57
N GLU A 68 -0.47 -8.30 5.77
CA GLU A 68 0.65 -7.56 6.38
C GLU A 68 1.95 -7.72 5.59
N GLU A 69 2.21 -8.90 5.03
CA GLU A 69 3.38 -9.13 4.16
C GLU A 69 3.20 -8.42 2.82
N ILE A 70 2.01 -8.52 2.23
CA ILE A 70 1.64 -7.82 0.99
C ILE A 70 1.82 -6.30 1.17
N GLN A 71 1.37 -5.74 2.29
CA GLN A 71 1.52 -4.30 2.60
C GLN A 71 2.98 -3.87 2.60
N LYS A 72 3.88 -4.64 3.21
CA LYS A 72 5.32 -4.33 3.24
C LYS A 72 5.94 -4.39 1.84
N GLU A 73 5.61 -5.42 1.06
CA GLU A 73 6.17 -5.60 -0.27
C GLU A 73 5.70 -4.54 -1.26
N ILE A 74 4.38 -4.27 -1.33
CA ILE A 74 3.84 -3.25 -2.24
C ILE A 74 4.34 -1.84 -1.88
N THR A 75 4.57 -1.58 -0.59
CA THR A 75 5.19 -0.34 -0.10
C THR A 75 6.65 -0.22 -0.56
N GLY A 76 7.41 -1.32 -0.49
CA GLY A 76 8.78 -1.38 -1.01
C GLY A 76 8.84 -1.14 -2.52
N LEU A 77 7.90 -1.72 -3.28
CA LEU A 77 7.77 -1.49 -4.73
C LEU A 77 7.44 -0.03 -5.08
N ALA A 78 6.76 0.68 -4.18
CA ALA A 78 6.50 2.11 -4.29
C ALA A 78 7.71 3.00 -3.93
N GLY A 79 8.88 2.42 -3.63
CA GLY A 79 10.09 3.14 -3.26
C GLY A 79 10.04 3.73 -1.85
N ILE A 80 9.20 3.17 -0.97
CA ILE A 80 9.07 3.58 0.42
C ILE A 80 9.68 2.49 1.29
N GLU A 81 10.58 2.86 2.20
CA GLU A 81 11.18 1.93 3.16
C GLU A 81 10.10 1.44 4.15
N PRO A 82 9.69 0.15 4.13
CA PRO A 82 8.52 -0.31 4.88
C PRO A 82 8.66 -0.19 6.40
N TRP A 83 9.89 -0.19 6.92
CA TRP A 83 10.17 -0.05 8.36
C TRP A 83 10.06 1.38 8.87
N LYS A 84 9.96 2.38 7.99
CA LYS A 84 9.76 3.78 8.37
C LYS A 84 8.29 4.16 8.50
N VAL A 85 7.37 3.32 8.04
CA VAL A 85 5.93 3.62 8.01
C VAL A 85 5.13 2.67 8.88
N THR A 86 3.93 3.11 9.25
CA THR A 86 2.93 2.27 9.92
C THR A 86 1.71 2.11 9.03
N PHE A 87 1.04 0.95 9.15
CA PHE A 87 -0.20 0.66 8.44
C PHE A 87 -1.37 0.79 9.40
N HIS A 88 -2.32 1.66 9.06
CA HIS A 88 -3.53 1.87 9.85
C HIS A 88 -4.72 1.34 9.07
N PRO A 89 -5.35 0.23 9.50
CA PRO A 89 -6.58 -0.26 8.88
C PRO A 89 -7.64 0.85 8.86
N THR A 90 -8.40 0.89 7.78
CA THR A 90 -9.45 1.88 7.60
C THR A 90 -10.78 1.20 7.28
N PRO A 91 -11.87 1.55 7.99
CA PRO A 91 -13.18 1.04 7.64
C PRO A 91 -13.58 1.51 6.23
N TRP A 92 -14.46 0.73 5.61
CA TRP A 92 -15.08 1.02 4.33
C TRP A 92 -16.18 2.06 4.50
#